data_AF-A0A6A0GRD3-F1
#
_entry.id   AF-A0A6A0GRD3-F1
#
_cell.length_a   1.000
_cell.length_b   1.000
_cell.length_c   1.000
_cell.angle_alpha   90.00
_cell.angle_beta   90.00
_cell.angle_gamma   90.00
#
_symmetry.space_group_name_H-M   'P 1'
#
loop_
_entity.id
_entity.type
_entity.pdbx_description
1 polymer ?
#
loop_
_entity_poly.entity_id
_entity_poly.type
_entity_poly.pdbx_seq_one_letter_code
_entity_poly.pdbx_strand_id
1 'polypeptide(L)' 'MLQRSTDDIEMRRRCGSCEYMAPEIVKLQSYTQAVDVWAVGVIAYAMMAAEFPFPPHDKQAMFRAIAKAEYSLDSQ' A
#
# COMPACT_ATOMS: atom_id res chain seq x y z
N MET A 1 13.54 -21.91 23.52
CA MET A 1 13.00 -21.53 22.20
C MET A 1 11.62 -20.95 22.42
N LEU A 2 11.47 -19.62 22.33
CA LEU A 2 10.15 -19.01 22.28
C LEU A 2 9.61 -19.22 20.86
N GLN A 3 8.66 -20.14 20.70
CA GLN A 3 7.80 -20.16 19.52
C GLN A 3 6.98 -18.87 19.57
N ARG A 4 7.43 -17.84 18.84
CA ARG A 4 6.55 -16.74 18.45
C ARG A 4 5.51 -17.37 17.53
N SER A 5 4.32 -17.66 18.04
CA SER A 5 3.15 -17.88 17.19
C SER A 5 2.81 -16.52 16.59
N THR A 6 3.46 -16.18 15.47
CA THR A 6 2.98 -15.13 14.59
C THR A 6 1.82 -15.75 13.83
N ASP A 7 0.70 -15.94 14.51
CA ASP A 7 -0.56 -16.13 13.79
C ASP A 7 -0.77 -14.82 13.06
N ASP A 8 -0.44 -14.80 11.77
CA ASP A 8 -0.71 -13.67 10.89
C ASP A 8 -2.21 -13.43 10.93
N ILE A 9 -2.64 -12.48 11.76
CA ILE A 9 -4.04 -12.11 11.92
C ILE A 9 -4.51 -11.59 10.55
N GLU A 10 -5.14 -12.45 9.77
CA GLU A 10 -5.67 -12.09 8.46
C GLU A 10 -6.80 -11.07 8.64
N MET A 11 -6.63 -9.93 7.99
CA MET A 11 -7.61 -8.86 7.98
C MET A 11 -8.35 -8.79 6.65
N ARG A 12 -9.60 -8.31 6.67
CA ARG A 12 -10.50 -8.25 5.50
C ARG A 12 -11.26 -6.93 5.33
N ARG A 13 -11.13 -5.98 6.27
CA ARG A 13 -11.85 -4.69 6.20
C ARG A 13 -11.03 -3.64 5.47
N ARG A 14 -11.65 -2.92 4.54
CA ARG A 14 -11.07 -1.71 3.95
C ARG A 14 -11.34 -0.52 4.87
N CYS A 15 -10.29 0.08 5.42
CA CYS A 15 -10.34 1.31 6.21
C CYS A 15 -9.16 2.21 5.82
N GLY A 16 -9.34 3.54 5.84
CA GLY A 16 -8.27 4.53 5.58
C GLY A 16 -8.41 5.32 4.27
N SER A 17 -7.44 6.22 4.05
CA SER A 17 -7.26 6.98 2.81
C SER A 17 -6.66 6.06 1.73
N CYS A 18 -7.29 6.03 0.56
CA CYS A 18 -7.04 5.02 -0.48
C CYS A 18 -5.63 5.10 -1.10
N GLU A 19 -4.93 6.22 -0.91
CA GLU A 19 -3.59 6.54 -1.43
C GLU A 19 -2.49 5.64 -0.85
N TYR A 20 -2.71 5.07 0.35
CA TYR A 20 -1.72 4.25 1.08
C TYR A 20 -2.00 2.74 0.97
N MET A 21 -3.05 2.34 0.25
CA MET A 21 -3.48 0.94 0.21
C MET A 21 -2.49 0.05 -0.53
N ALA A 22 -2.22 -1.12 0.05
CA ALA A 22 -1.42 -2.16 -0.58
C ALA A 22 -2.18 -2.87 -1.73
N PRO A 23 -1.46 -3.47 -2.70
CA PRO A 23 -2.08 -4.16 -3.85
C PRO A 23 -3.07 -5.26 -3.44
N GLU A 24 -2.78 -6.02 -2.40
CA GLU A 24 -3.61 -7.08 -1.85
C GLU A 24 -4.92 -6.55 -1.25
N ILE A 25 -4.89 -5.37 -0.61
CA ILE A 25 -6.09 -4.68 -0.12
C ILE A 25 -6.98 -4.26 -1.30
N VAL A 26 -6.38 -3.71 -2.36
CA VAL A 26 -7.11 -3.28 -3.57
C VAL A 26 -7.71 -4.48 -4.31
N LYS A 27 -7.03 -5.63 -4.29
CA LYS A 27 -7.48 -6.90 -4.89
C LYS A 27 -8.48 -7.68 -4.03
N LEU A 28 -8.89 -7.13 -2.88
CA LEU A 28 -9.82 -7.78 -1.93
C LEU A 28 -9.30 -9.14 -1.43
N GLN A 29 -7.99 -9.26 -1.27
CA GLN A 29 -7.35 -10.46 -0.72
C GLN A 29 -7.23 -10.33 0.81
N SER A 30 -7.05 -11.46 1.50
CA SER A 30 -6.60 -11.41 2.88
C SER A 30 -5.21 -10.79 2.94
N TYR A 31 -4.97 -10.00 3.99
CA TYR A 31 -3.71 -9.32 4.17
C TYR A 31 -3.25 -9.41 5.62
N THR A 32 -1.94 -9.27 5.80
CA THR A 32 -1.26 -9.31 7.09
C THR A 32 -0.70 -7.94 7.44
N GLN A 33 0.12 -7.84 8.48
CA GLN A 33 0.85 -6.62 8.85
C GLN A 33 1.82 -6.13 7.75
N ALA A 34 2.07 -6.91 6.69
CA ALA A 34 2.89 -6.48 5.55
C ALA A 34 2.34 -5.24 4.83
N VAL A 35 1.03 -4.98 4.91
CA VAL A 35 0.41 -3.77 4.32
C VAL A 35 0.90 -2.48 4.97
N ASP A 36 1.34 -2.54 6.23
CA ASP A 36 1.90 -1.38 6.93
C ASP A 36 3.27 -1.03 6.36
N VAL A 37 4.07 -2.04 5.95
CA VAL A 37 5.36 -1.83 5.29
C VAL A 37 5.18 -1.16 3.93
N TRP A 38 4.14 -1.55 3.18
CA TRP A 38 3.77 -0.87 1.95
C TRP A 38 3.41 0.60 2.21
N ALA A 39 2.56 0.87 3.21
CA ALA A 39 2.16 2.23 3.56
C ALA A 39 3.37 3.10 3.94
N VAL A 40 4.34 2.55 4.68
CA VAL A 40 5.61 3.23 4.99
C VAL A 40 6.38 3.59 3.71
N GLY A 41 6.40 2.72 2.70
CA GLY A 41 7.02 3.00 1.41
C GLY A 41 6.34 4.16 0.65
N VAL A 42 5.01 4.19 0.64
CA VAL A 42 4.23 5.30 0.06
C VAL A 42 4.54 6.62 0.77
N ILE A 43 4.63 6.61 2.10
CA ILE A 43 4.98 7.79 2.90
C ILE A 43 6.41 8.26 2.60
N ALA A 44 7.37 7.33 2.54
CA ALA A 44 8.76 7.64 2.22
C ALA A 44 8.89 8.26 0.82
N TYR A 45 8.18 7.71 -0.18
CA TYR A 45 8.10 8.30 -1.52
C TYR A 45 7.57 9.74 -1.43
N ALA A 46 6.45 9.95 -0.75
CA ALA A 46 5.85 11.27 -0.63
C ALA A 46 6.75 12.30 0.07
N MET A 47 7.58 11.86 1.02
CA MET A 47 8.57 12.72 1.67
C MET A 47 9.73 13.11 0.73
N MET A 48 10.15 12.22 -0.17
CA MET A 48 11.28 12.47 -1.08
C MET A 48 10.87 13.23 -2.35
N ALA A 49 9.74 12.87 -2.94
CA ALA A 49 9.26 13.43 -4.21
C ALA A 49 8.27 14.59 -4.03
N ALA A 50 7.81 14.85 -2.79
CA ALA A 50 6.74 15.81 -2.48
C ALA A 50 5.40 15.54 -3.20
N GLU A 51 5.24 14.35 -3.77
CA GLU A 51 4.05 13.88 -4.50
C GLU A 51 3.76 12.42 -4.14
N PHE A 52 2.55 11.93 -4.40
CA PHE A 52 2.22 10.52 -4.18
C PHE A 52 2.74 9.65 -5.34
N PRO A 53 3.12 8.39 -5.08
CA PRO A 53 3.55 7.46 -6.13
C PRO A 53 2.42 7.06 -7.09
N PHE A 54 1.16 7.28 -6.70
CA PHE A 54 -0.04 6.96 -7.46
C PHE A 54 -0.97 8.18 -7.54
N PRO A 55 -1.71 8.37 -8.64
CA PRO A 55 -2.49 9.59 -8.89
C PRO A 55 -3.70 9.70 -7.94
N PRO A 56 -3.72 10.64 -6.96
CA PRO A 56 -4.75 10.66 -5.92
C PRO A 56 -6.12 11.17 -6.43
N HIS A 57 -6.13 11.91 -7.54
CA HIS A 57 -7.34 12.56 -8.07
C HIS A 57 -8.20 11.66 -8.97
N ASP A 58 -7.65 10.54 -9.47
CA ASP A 58 -8.39 9.53 -10.23
C ASP A 58 -8.30 8.19 -9.51
N LYS A 59 -9.35 7.86 -8.75
CA LYS A 59 -9.40 6.61 -7.97
C LYS A 59 -9.28 5.36 -8.85
N GLN A 60 -9.79 5.37 -10.08
CA GLN A 60 -9.69 4.21 -10.96
C GLN A 60 -8.28 4.06 -11.52
N ALA A 61 -7.63 5.16 -11.91
CA ALA A 61 -6.22 5.12 -12.29
C ALA A 61 -5.32 4.72 -11.11
N MET A 62 -5.58 5.27 -9.93
CA MET A 62 -4.87 4.95 -8.69
C MET A 62 -4.95 3.46 -8.36
N PHE A 63 -6.15 2.89 -8.30
CA PHE A 63 -6.30 1.46 -8.00
C PHE A 63 -5.67 0.56 -9.06
N ARG A 64 -5.69 0.96 -10.34
CA ARG A 64 -4.98 0.23 -11.40
C ARG A 64 -3.46 0.27 -11.20
N ALA A 65 -2.90 1.44 -10.88
CA ALA A 65 -1.48 1.61 -10.63
C ALA A 65 -1.02 0.85 -9.37
N ILE A 66 -1.78 0.98 -8.26
CA ILE A 66 -1.56 0.22 -7.01
C ILE A 66 -1.61 -1.29 -7.28
N ALA A 67 -2.64 -1.78 -7.99
CA ALA A 67 -2.78 -3.22 -8.25
C ALA A 67 -1.60 -3.81 -9.04
N LYS A 68 -0.92 -2.99 -9.85
CA LYS A 68 0.27 -3.35 -10.61
C LYS A 68 1.59 -3.01 -9.91
N ALA A 69 1.55 -2.22 -8.83
CA ALA A 69 2.72 -1.62 -8.19
C ALA A 69 3.60 -0.80 -9.16
N GLU A 70 2.98 -0.10 -10.12
CA GLU A 70 3.67 0.76 -11.09
C GLU A 70 3.81 2.19 -10.52
N TYR A 71 5.04 2.62 -10.26
CA TYR A 71 5.42 3.99 -9.87
C TYR A 71 6.77 4.33 -10.53
N SER A 72 7.08 5.63 -10.67
CA SER A 72 8.37 6.11 -11.18
C SER A 72 9.05 6.95 -10.11
N LEU A 73 10.37 6.85 -10.00
CA LEU A 73 11.19 7.70 -9.12
C LEU A 73 11.88 8.83 -9.92
N ASP A 74 11.56 8.95 -11.21
CA ASP A 74 12.31 9.77 -12.16
C ASP A 74 11.94 11.27 -12.10
N SER A 75 11.15 11.68 -11.10
CA SER A 75 10.88 13.10 -10.80
C SER A 75 12.05 13.80 -10.07
N GLN A 76 13.29 13.31 -10.24
CA GLN A 76 14.54 13.86 -9.71
C GLN A 76 15.49 14.32 -10.82
#